data_AF-E9J5T0-F1
#
_entry.id   AF-E9J5T0-F1
#
_cell.length_a   1.000
_cell.length_b   1.000
_cell.length_c   1.000
_cell.angle_alpha   90.00
_cell.angle_beta   90.00
_cell.angle_gamma   90.00
#
_symmetry.space_group_name_H-M   'P 1'
#
loop_
_entity.id
_entity.type
_entity.pdbx_description
1 polymer ?
#
loop_
_entity_poly.entity_id
_entity_poly.type
_entity_poly.pdbx_seq_one_letter_code
_entity_poly.pdbx_strand_id
1 'polypeptide(L)'
;MATRVEILEQKRKTLKAQLTSLVNALDKNKYDNATLKLRIARLMELYHAYEDFNAELVVLDPDDEHQAEFMDINERFFTLAGKIDNILYGTNALSSISGPTNEDTCRPNTAAAPAIQRRRIKLPDAPMSLFSGKFKEWLSFKNAFINLIGSRSDLSDLDKLHYL
;
A
#
# COMPACT_ATOMS: atom_id res chain seq x y z
N MET A 1 29.02 -11.02 30.37
CA MET A 1 28.77 -11.07 28.91
C MET A 1 27.27 -10.92 28.73
N ALA A 2 26.81 -10.11 27.79
CA ALA A 2 25.37 -9.93 27.57
C ALA A 2 24.76 -11.24 27.04
N THR A 3 23.57 -11.60 27.53
CA THR A 3 22.83 -12.76 27.01
C THR A 3 22.35 -12.53 25.58
N ARG A 4 22.03 -13.59 24.84
CA ARG A 4 21.51 -13.46 23.47
C ARG A 4 20.23 -12.63 23.44
N VAL A 5 19.35 -12.83 24.42
CA VAL A 5 18.11 -12.06 24.64
C VAL A 5 18.41 -10.57 24.81
N GLU A 6 19.34 -10.18 25.69
CA GLU A 6 19.75 -8.78 25.89
C GLU A 6 20.23 -8.11 24.58
N ILE A 7 20.96 -8.84 23.73
CA ILE A 7 21.42 -8.31 22.45
C ILE A 7 20.24 -8.06 21.51
N LEU A 8 19.25 -8.95 21.47
CA LEU A 8 18.05 -8.82 20.63
C LEU A 8 17.17 -7.66 21.12
N GLU A 9 16.99 -7.51 22.43
CA GLU A 9 16.31 -6.36 23.02
C GLU A 9 17.02 -5.03 22.73
N GLN A 10 18.35 -5.02 22.76
CA GLN A 10 19.13 -3.83 22.43
C GLN A 10 18.93 -3.42 20.97
N LYS A 11 18.83 -4.39 20.06
CA LYS A 11 18.49 -4.12 18.65
C LYS A 11 17.08 -3.56 18.50
N ARG A 12 16.09 -4.12 19.22
CA ARG A 12 14.72 -3.58 19.30
C ARG A 12 14.73 -2.12 19.73
N LYS A 13 15.41 -1.80 20.84
CA LYS A 13 15.54 -0.43 21.38
C LYS A 13 16.15 0.52 20.35
N THR A 14 17.17 0.08 19.64
CA THR A 14 17.83 0.87 18.58
C THR A 14 16.87 1.15 17.42
N LEU A 15 16.11 0.15 16.96
CA LEU A 15 15.10 0.32 15.91
C LEU A 15 14.01 1.31 16.34
N LYS A 16 13.46 1.17 17.56
CA LYS A 16 12.45 2.09 18.12
C LYS A 16 12.98 3.53 18.18
N ALA A 17 14.24 3.73 18.55
CA ALA A 17 14.87 5.05 18.59
C ALA A 17 14.98 5.66 17.17
N GLN A 18 15.37 4.88 16.17
CA GLN A 18 15.44 5.36 14.78
C GLN A 18 14.07 5.71 14.21
N LEU A 19 13.06 4.86 14.48
CA LEU A 19 11.69 5.09 14.08
C LEU A 19 11.16 6.40 14.68
N THR A 20 11.37 6.60 15.99
CA THR A 20 10.96 7.81 16.71
C THR A 20 11.71 9.05 16.18
N SER A 21 13.00 8.93 15.89
CA SER A 21 13.80 10.01 15.31
C SER A 21 13.28 10.43 13.94
N LEU A 22 12.94 9.47 13.08
CA LEU A 22 12.45 9.74 11.74
C LEU A 22 11.04 10.35 11.76
N VAL A 23 10.12 9.84 12.61
CA VAL A 23 8.80 10.45 12.83
C VAL A 23 8.94 11.91 13.26
N ASN A 24 9.74 12.17 14.31
CA ASN A 24 9.93 13.53 14.83
C ASN A 24 10.56 14.49 13.81
N ALA A 25 11.41 13.98 12.92
CA ALA A 25 12.01 14.78 11.87
C ALA A 25 11.04 15.04 10.71
N LEU A 26 10.16 14.07 10.42
CA LEU A 26 9.09 14.19 9.44
C LEU A 26 8.07 15.26 9.88
N ASP A 27 7.64 15.22 11.15
CA ASP A 27 6.70 16.20 11.71
C ASP A 27 7.26 17.64 11.70
N LYS A 28 8.58 17.77 11.77
CA LYS A 28 9.28 19.06 11.69
C LYS A 28 9.67 19.44 10.26
N ASN A 29 9.24 18.66 9.26
CA ASN A 29 9.59 18.80 7.84
C ASN A 29 11.09 19.05 7.61
N LYS A 30 11.95 18.36 8.39
CA LYS A 30 13.40 18.61 8.43
C LYS A 30 14.18 17.99 7.27
N TYR A 31 13.57 17.08 6.53
CA TYR A 31 14.23 16.33 5.48
C TYR A 31 13.63 16.63 4.12
N ASP A 32 14.49 16.75 3.12
CA ASP A 32 14.09 16.76 1.72
C ASP A 32 13.71 15.34 1.25
N ASN A 33 13.01 15.27 0.12
CA ASN A 33 12.51 14.02 -0.45
C ASN A 33 13.62 12.98 -0.69
N ALA A 34 14.82 13.39 -1.12
CA ALA A 34 15.91 12.45 -1.38
C ALA A 34 16.44 11.84 -0.07
N THR A 35 16.62 12.67 0.97
CA THR A 35 17.01 12.18 2.31
C THR A 35 15.95 11.27 2.91
N LEU A 36 14.66 11.60 2.78
CA LEU A 36 13.56 10.75 3.24
C LEU A 36 13.60 9.38 2.57
N LYS A 37 13.80 9.34 1.24
CA LYS A 37 13.91 8.09 0.48
C LYS A 37 15.07 7.21 0.95
N LEU A 38 16.24 7.79 1.20
CA LEU A 38 17.40 7.03 1.68
C LEU A 38 17.16 6.51 3.12
N ARG A 39 16.56 7.34 3.98
CA ARG A 39 16.29 6.96 5.38
C ARG A 39 15.23 5.88 5.50
N ILE A 40 14.15 5.94 4.72
CA ILE A 40 13.12 4.90 4.74
C ILE A 40 13.66 3.57 4.18
N ALA A 41 14.53 3.61 3.16
CA ALA A 41 15.21 2.42 2.66
C ALA A 41 16.09 1.77 3.74
N ARG A 42 16.89 2.56 4.45
CA ARG A 42 17.70 2.04 5.55
C ARG A 42 16.85 1.50 6.70
N LEU A 43 15.72 2.15 6.99
CA LEU A 43 14.79 1.70 8.03
C LEU A 43 14.12 0.37 7.64
N MET A 44 13.76 0.18 6.36
CA MET A 44 13.25 -1.09 5.83
C MET A 44 14.23 -2.24 6.08
N GLU A 45 15.51 -2.06 5.74
CA GLU A 45 16.54 -3.09 5.98
C GLU A 45 16.65 -3.48 7.46
N LEU A 46 16.64 -2.48 8.35
CA LEU A 46 16.73 -2.71 9.79
C LEU A 46 15.46 -3.35 10.36
N TYR A 47 14.30 -3.00 9.82
CA TYR A 47 13.03 -3.62 10.18
C TYR A 47 13.01 -5.10 9.80
N HIS A 48 13.36 -5.46 8.57
CA HIS A 48 13.42 -6.87 8.14
C HIS A 48 14.43 -7.70 8.94
N ALA A 49 15.62 -7.14 9.21
CA ALA A 49 16.57 -7.80 10.09
C ALA A 49 16.00 -8.01 11.50
N TYR A 50 15.17 -7.08 11.98
CA TYR A 50 14.50 -7.21 13.27
C TYR A 50 13.37 -8.25 13.26
N GLU A 51 12.68 -8.49 12.14
CA GLU A 51 11.69 -9.57 12.03
C GLU A 51 12.32 -10.93 12.32
N ASP A 52 13.50 -11.20 11.73
CA ASP A 52 14.28 -12.42 12.00
C ASP A 52 14.70 -12.51 13.48
N PHE A 53 15.16 -11.40 14.04
CA PHE A 53 15.56 -11.33 15.45
C PHE A 53 14.38 -11.52 16.39
N ASN A 54 13.18 -11.05 16.03
CA ASN A 54 11.99 -11.22 16.84
C ASN A 54 11.51 -12.67 16.82
N ALA A 55 11.58 -13.35 15.66
CA ALA A 55 11.29 -14.77 15.57
C ALA A 55 12.22 -15.61 16.47
N GLU A 56 13.53 -15.28 16.48
CA GLU A 56 14.50 -15.90 17.39
C GLU A 56 14.17 -15.58 18.86
N LEU A 57 13.80 -14.34 19.15
CA LEU A 57 13.54 -13.89 20.51
C LEU A 57 12.31 -14.57 21.12
N VAL A 58 11.24 -14.77 20.36
CA VAL A 58 10.04 -15.51 20.82
C VAL A 58 10.35 -16.98 21.15
N VAL A 59 11.34 -17.59 20.47
CA VAL A 59 11.78 -18.96 20.77
C VAL A 59 12.65 -19.02 22.03
N LEU A 60 13.52 -18.02 22.21
CA LEU A 60 14.44 -17.96 23.35
C LEU A 60 13.77 -17.48 24.64
N ASP A 61 12.79 -16.60 24.52
CA ASP A 61 12.04 -15.98 25.61
C ASP A 61 10.57 -15.86 25.19
N PRO A 62 9.76 -16.90 25.42
CA PRO A 62 8.35 -16.91 25.07
C PRO A 62 7.56 -16.03 26.05
N ASP A 63 7.61 -14.73 25.81
CA ASP A 63 6.88 -13.69 26.52
C ASP A 63 5.91 -12.97 25.58
N ASP A 64 4.65 -12.83 26.01
CA ASP A 64 3.62 -12.10 25.28
C ASP A 64 4.00 -10.61 25.09
N GLU A 65 4.83 -10.05 25.99
CA GLU A 65 5.34 -8.68 25.84
C GLU A 65 6.16 -8.50 24.56
N HIS A 66 6.92 -9.52 24.15
CA HIS A 66 7.71 -9.47 22.92
C HIS A 66 6.83 -9.42 21.67
N GLN A 67 5.71 -10.15 21.69
CA GLN A 67 4.72 -10.11 20.62
C GLN A 67 4.02 -8.76 20.54
N ALA A 68 3.60 -8.21 21.68
CA ALA A 68 2.98 -6.88 21.75
C ALA A 68 3.93 -5.77 21.25
N GLU A 69 5.19 -5.82 21.67
CA GLU A 69 6.25 -4.91 21.23
C GLU A 69 6.52 -5.00 19.72
N PHE A 70 6.51 -6.21 19.16
CA PHE A 70 6.64 -6.40 17.72
C PHE A 70 5.46 -5.77 16.96
N MET A 71 4.23 -5.95 17.44
CA MET A 71 3.05 -5.36 16.83
C MET A 71 3.09 -3.82 16.85
N ASP A 72 3.48 -3.20 17.97
CA ASP A 72 3.66 -1.73 18.06
C ASP A 72 4.68 -1.22 17.05
N ILE A 73 5.84 -1.87 16.96
CA ILE A 73 6.90 -1.48 16.03
C ILE A 73 6.42 -1.60 14.59
N ASN A 74 5.73 -2.70 14.27
CA ASN A 74 5.20 -2.98 12.95
C ASN A 74 4.19 -1.90 12.50
N GLU A 75 3.20 -1.60 13.34
CA GLU A 75 2.19 -0.58 13.04
C GLU A 75 2.83 0.80 12.83
N ARG A 76 3.75 1.19 13.72
CA ARG A 76 4.45 2.47 13.62
C ARG A 76 5.34 2.56 12.38
N PHE A 77 6.00 1.47 12.01
CA PHE A 77 6.81 1.38 10.80
C PHE A 77 5.96 1.58 9.55
N PHE A 78 4.87 0.82 9.39
CA PHE A 78 3.99 0.95 8.23
C PHE A 78 3.30 2.30 8.14
N THR A 79 2.86 2.84 9.28
CA THR A 79 2.30 4.20 9.35
C THR A 79 3.31 5.24 8.88
N LEU A 80 4.58 5.12 9.28
CA LEU A 80 5.63 6.03 8.85
C LEU A 80 5.96 5.88 7.36
N ALA A 81 6.10 4.64 6.88
CA ALA A 81 6.36 4.36 5.47
C ALA A 81 5.25 4.94 4.58
N GLY A 82 3.98 4.72 4.92
CA GLY A 82 2.84 5.28 4.17
C GLY A 82 2.81 6.82 4.18
N LYS A 83 3.16 7.46 5.30
CA LYS A 83 3.30 8.93 5.36
C LYS A 83 4.41 9.43 4.44
N ILE A 84 5.57 8.77 4.44
CA ILE A 84 6.71 9.13 3.60
C ILE A 84 6.38 8.93 2.11
N ASP A 85 5.73 7.83 1.75
CA ASP A 85 5.29 7.57 0.37
C ASP A 85 4.26 8.62 -0.10
N ASN A 86 3.32 9.02 0.75
CA ASN A 86 2.39 10.10 0.42
C ASN A 86 3.13 11.43 0.18
N ILE A 87 4.16 11.74 0.97
CA ILE A 87 4.97 12.95 0.76
C ILE A 87 5.76 12.85 -0.57
N LEU A 88 6.35 11.69 -0.86
CA LEU A 88 7.16 11.46 -2.06
C LEU A 88 6.34 11.44 -3.36
N TYR A 89 5.15 10.86 -3.34
CA TYR A 89 4.36 10.58 -4.56
C TYR A 89 2.99 11.28 -4.58
N GLY A 90 2.46 11.72 -3.44
CA GLY A 90 1.13 12.34 -3.29
C GLY A 90 1.03 13.77 -3.80
N THR A 91 2.14 14.40 -4.20
CA THR A 91 2.14 15.76 -4.77
C THR A 91 1.53 15.81 -6.18
N ASN A 92 1.34 14.67 -6.86
CA ASN A 92 0.73 14.64 -8.20
C ASN A 92 -0.81 14.80 -8.22
N ALA A 93 -1.50 14.80 -7.07
CA ALA A 93 -2.97 14.79 -7.03
C ALA A 93 -3.63 16.15 -6.72
N LEU A 94 -2.90 17.19 -6.30
CA LEU A 94 -3.51 18.45 -5.84
C LEU A 94 -3.01 19.75 -6.52
N SER A 95 -2.09 19.68 -7.49
CA SER A 95 -1.59 20.89 -8.18
C SER A 95 -2.48 21.42 -9.31
N SER A 96 -3.72 20.94 -9.44
CA SER A 96 -4.67 21.44 -10.44
C SER A 96 -6.07 21.58 -9.86
N ILE A 97 -6.27 22.57 -8.99
CA ILE A 97 -7.46 23.45 -8.92
C ILE A 97 -6.99 24.72 -8.19
N SER A 98 -6.42 25.65 -8.96
CA SER A 98 -6.45 27.06 -8.62
C SER A 98 -7.32 27.73 -9.68
N GLY A 99 -8.57 27.98 -9.32
CA GLY A 99 -9.51 28.73 -10.13
C GLY A 99 -10.57 29.31 -9.19
N PRO A 100 -10.56 30.62 -8.92
CA PRO A 100 -11.67 31.25 -8.24
C PRO A 100 -12.75 31.45 -9.30
N THR A 101 -13.93 30.84 -9.14
CA THR A 101 -15.06 31.27 -9.96
C THR A 101 -16.32 31.32 -9.14
N ASN A 102 -16.76 32.56 -9.00
CA ASN A 102 -18.01 33.04 -8.50
C ASN A 102 -19.21 32.42 -9.23
N GLU A 103 -20.30 32.34 -8.49
CA GLU A 103 -21.69 32.62 -8.91
C GLU A 103 -22.28 31.81 -10.08
N ASP A 104 -23.21 30.93 -9.69
CA ASP A 104 -24.58 30.80 -10.21
C ASP A 104 -24.90 31.53 -11.53
N THR A 105 -25.12 30.77 -12.61
CA THR A 105 -26.19 30.98 -13.60
C THR A 105 -26.15 29.85 -14.65
N CYS A 106 -27.26 29.12 -14.76
CA CYS A 106 -27.59 28.22 -15.85
C CYS A 106 -27.54 28.92 -17.22
N ARG A 107 -26.93 28.29 -18.24
CA ARG A 107 -27.47 28.11 -19.61
C ARG A 107 -26.55 27.26 -20.50
N PRO A 108 -27.09 26.44 -21.43
CA PRO A 108 -26.31 25.57 -22.29
C PRO A 108 -25.98 26.27 -23.62
N ASN A 109 -24.79 26.04 -24.17
CA ASN A 109 -24.59 26.04 -25.62
C ASN A 109 -23.30 25.32 -26.04
N THR A 110 -23.48 24.55 -27.10
CA THR A 110 -22.61 23.61 -27.82
C THR A 110 -21.33 24.23 -28.40
N ALA A 111 -20.17 23.58 -28.22
CA ALA A 111 -19.19 23.26 -29.29
C ALA A 111 -17.93 22.52 -28.75
N ALA A 112 -17.79 21.27 -29.20
CA ALA A 112 -16.56 20.52 -29.52
C ALA A 112 -15.34 20.55 -28.56
N ALA A 113 -15.24 19.51 -27.73
CA ALA A 113 -13.98 18.87 -27.35
C ALA A 113 -14.18 17.34 -27.46
N PRO A 114 -13.18 16.54 -27.87
CA PRO A 114 -13.39 15.12 -28.08
C PRO A 114 -13.69 14.49 -26.74
N ALA A 115 -14.93 13.99 -26.61
CA ALA A 115 -15.31 13.15 -25.50
C ALA A 115 -14.31 12.00 -25.44
N ILE A 116 -13.56 11.89 -24.34
CA ILE A 116 -13.10 10.58 -23.89
C ILE A 116 -14.40 9.84 -23.59
N GLN A 117 -14.93 9.18 -24.62
CA GLN A 117 -15.96 8.18 -24.48
C GLN A 117 -15.40 7.21 -23.46
N ARG A 118 -15.86 7.33 -22.22
CA ARG A 118 -16.05 6.17 -21.35
C ARG A 118 -16.95 5.26 -22.16
N ARG A 119 -16.33 4.43 -23.01
CA ARG A 119 -17.00 3.33 -23.69
C ARG A 119 -17.56 2.52 -22.54
N ARG A 120 -18.86 2.73 -22.26
CA ARG A 120 -19.65 1.79 -21.48
C ARG A 120 -19.66 0.53 -22.34
N ILE A 121 -18.62 -0.29 -22.17
CA ILE A 121 -18.57 -1.61 -22.75
C ILE A 121 -19.66 -2.37 -22.01
N LYS A 122 -20.86 -2.37 -22.57
CA LYS A 122 -21.88 -3.34 -22.22
C LYS A 122 -21.31 -4.69 -22.63
N LEU A 123 -20.81 -5.46 -21.67
CA LEU A 123 -20.54 -6.87 -21.93
C LEU A 123 -21.89 -7.55 -22.22
N PRO A 124 -21.96 -8.44 -23.22
CA PRO A 124 -23.12 -9.28 -23.43
C PRO A 124 -23.43 -10.07 -22.17
N ASP A 125 -24.72 -10.21 -21.87
CA ASP A 125 -25.28 -10.96 -20.75
C ASP A 125 -25.02 -12.46 -20.96
N ALA A 126 -23.76 -12.88 -20.84
CA ALA A 126 -23.36 -14.27 -20.82
C ALA A 126 -23.28 -14.68 -19.35
N PRO A 127 -23.95 -15.77 -18.92
CA PRO A 127 -24.01 -16.15 -17.53
C PRO A 127 -22.59 -16.45 -17.07
N MET A 128 -22.03 -15.54 -16.25
CA MET A 128 -20.81 -15.83 -15.52
C MET A 128 -21.05 -17.13 -14.78
N SER A 129 -20.24 -18.15 -15.07
CA SER A 129 -20.26 -19.38 -14.31
C SER A 129 -19.85 -19.02 -12.88
N LEU A 130 -20.84 -18.85 -12.00
CA LEU A 130 -20.64 -18.53 -10.60
C LEU A 130 -19.75 -19.65 -10.02
N PHE A 131 -18.54 -19.30 -9.59
CA PHE A 131 -17.62 -20.29 -9.05
C PHE A 131 -18.23 -20.88 -7.78
N SER A 132 -18.58 -22.17 -7.81
CA SER A 132 -19.32 -22.81 -6.71
C SER A 132 -18.45 -23.07 -5.47
N GLY A 133 -17.22 -22.55 -5.41
CA GLY A 133 -16.25 -22.80 -4.33
C GLY A 133 -15.61 -24.19 -4.35
N LYS A 134 -15.94 -25.06 -5.32
CA LYS A 134 -15.38 -26.42 -5.40
C LYS A 134 -14.01 -26.40 -6.07
N PHE A 135 -13.01 -26.96 -5.39
CA PHE A 135 -11.63 -27.06 -5.88
C PHE A 135 -11.53 -27.73 -7.27
N LYS A 136 -12.36 -28.74 -7.54
CA LYS A 136 -12.38 -29.47 -8.82
C LYS A 136 -12.82 -28.60 -10.01
N GLU A 137 -13.56 -27.52 -9.76
CA GLU A 137 -14.09 -26.62 -10.79
C GLU A 137 -13.22 -25.37 -10.98
N TRP A 138 -12.21 -25.18 -10.12
CA TRP A 138 -11.33 -24.02 -10.14
C TRP A 138 -10.53 -23.91 -11.44
N LEU A 139 -10.00 -25.03 -11.94
CA LEU A 139 -9.20 -25.02 -13.16
C LEU A 139 -10.05 -24.65 -14.38
N SER A 140 -11.30 -25.12 -14.44
CA SER A 140 -12.25 -24.78 -15.49
C SER A 140 -12.68 -23.31 -15.42
N PHE A 141 -12.96 -22.80 -14.21
CA PHE A 141 -13.28 -21.40 -13.97
C PHE A 141 -12.11 -20.48 -14.37
N LYS A 142 -10.89 -20.79 -13.93
CA LYS A 142 -9.69 -20.01 -14.25
C LYS A 142 -9.44 -19.96 -15.77
N ASN A 143 -9.60 -21.08 -16.48
CA ASN A 143 -9.44 -21.12 -17.93
C ASN A 143 -10.53 -20.31 -18.65
N ALA A 144 -11.78 -20.38 -18.20
CA ALA A 144 -12.87 -19.58 -18.75
C ALA A 144 -12.65 -18.07 -18.52
N PHE A 145 -12.21 -17.69 -17.31
CA PHE A 145 -11.90 -16.32 -16.93
C PHE A 145 -10.74 -15.74 -17.76
N ILE A 146 -9.64 -16.48 -17.91
CA ILE A 146 -8.49 -16.03 -18.72
C ILE A 146 -8.90 -15.84 -20.18
N ASN A 147 -9.69 -16.76 -20.74
CA ASN A 147 -10.14 -16.67 -22.13
C ASN A 147 -11.12 -15.50 -22.36
N LEU A 148 -12.00 -15.21 -21.40
CA LEU A 148 -13.06 -14.19 -21.56
C LEU A 148 -12.62 -12.78 -21.14
N ILE A 149 -11.82 -12.68 -20.07
CA ILE A 149 -11.51 -11.42 -19.38
C ILE A 149 -9.99 -11.18 -19.37
N GLY A 150 -9.19 -12.21 -19.14
CA GLY A 150 -7.72 -12.09 -19.07
C GLY A 150 -7.06 -11.71 -20.40
N SER A 151 -7.59 -12.20 -21.52
CA SER A 151 -7.09 -11.94 -22.87
C SER A 151 -7.48 -10.56 -23.44
N ARG A 152 -8.40 -9.84 -22.77
CA ARG A 152 -8.88 -8.54 -23.24
C ARG A 152 -7.95 -7.43 -22.79
N SER A 153 -7.25 -6.81 -23.74
CA SER A 153 -6.46 -5.59 -23.53
C SER A 153 -7.32 -4.34 -23.32
N ASP A 154 -8.63 -4.45 -23.54
CA ASP A 154 -9.59 -3.34 -23.40
C ASP A 154 -10.04 -3.10 -21.95
N LEU A 155 -9.69 -4.00 -21.02
CA LEU A 155 -10.06 -3.92 -19.60
C LEU A 155 -8.82 -3.68 -18.76
N SER A 156 -8.90 -2.72 -17.83
CA SER A 156 -7.84 -2.49 -16.86
C SER A 156 -7.75 -3.67 -15.89
N ASP A 157 -6.58 -3.92 -15.29
CA ASP A 157 -6.41 -5.03 -14.36
C ASP A 157 -7.30 -4.88 -13.11
N LEU A 158 -7.68 -3.65 -12.76
CA LEU A 158 -8.64 -3.35 -11.70
C LEU A 158 -10.06 -3.76 -12.11
N ASP A 159 -10.46 -3.48 -13.35
CA ASP A 159 -11.76 -3.93 -13.87
C ASP A 159 -11.84 -5.46 -13.93
N LYS A 160 -10.73 -6.14 -14.24
CA LYS A 160 -10.66 -7.62 -14.23
C LYS A 160 -10.87 -8.20 -12.83
N LEU A 161 -10.42 -7.51 -11.78
CA LEU A 161 -10.58 -7.95 -10.39
C LEU A 161 -12.06 -8.00 -9.97
N HIS A 162 -12.90 -7.12 -10.50
CA HIS A 162 -14.34 -7.13 -10.21
C HIS A 162 -15.08 -8.37 -10.73
N TYR A 163 -14.40 -9.24 -11.49
CA TYR A 163 -14.96 -10.44 -12.09
C TYR A 163 -14.38 -11.75 -11.52
N LEU A 164 -13.50 -11.66 -10.53
CA LEU A 164 -13.00 -12.80 -9.74
C LEU A 164 -13.93 -13.08 -8.56
#